data_AF-A0A6H3F6Q2-F1
#
_entry.id   AF-A0A6H3F6Q2-F1
#
_cell.length_a   1.000
_cell.length_b   1.000
_cell.length_c   1.000
_cell.angle_alpha   90.00
_cell.angle_beta   90.00
_cell.angle_gamma   90.00
#
_symmetry.space_group_name_H-M   'P 1'
#
loop_
_entity.id
_entity.type
_entity.pdbx_description
1 polymer ?
#
loop_
_entity_poly.entity_id
_entity_poly.type
_entity_poly.pdbx_seq_one_letter_code
_entity_poly.pdbx_strand_id
1 'polypeptide(L)'
;MKKLSALEAIRKFCLQCQGGVSANVTECQYTACPFYAYRMGVALPAGKHRPLKTIRTYCVEECQAGNQGQVDDCQGDTAAAGSCPVFLFRMGRNPNITKEHREKLRTAAFRRMEDGSMGLASVLSRANGPFQPAESSKSPRPDVG
;
A
#
# COMPACT_ATOMS: atom_id res chain seq x y z
N MET A 1 -23.29 -1.65 -14.64
CA MET A 1 -22.13 -2.57 -14.49
C MET A 1 -21.48 -2.34 -13.13
N LYS A 2 -21.09 -3.39 -12.40
CA LYS A 2 -20.43 -3.27 -11.08
C LYS A 2 -19.00 -2.76 -11.26
N LYS A 3 -18.61 -1.73 -10.50
CA LYS A 3 -17.24 -1.19 -10.51
C LYS A 3 -16.28 -2.16 -9.82
N LEU A 4 -15.15 -2.47 -10.45
CA LEU A 4 -14.13 -3.36 -9.89
C LEU A 4 -13.53 -2.75 -8.61
N SER A 5 -13.45 -3.50 -7.52
CA SER A 5 -12.76 -3.09 -6.29
C SER A 5 -11.27 -3.45 -6.33
N ALA A 6 -10.48 -2.82 -5.45
CA ALA A 6 -9.05 -3.11 -5.35
C ALA A 6 -8.75 -4.57 -4.94
N LEU A 7 -9.58 -5.17 -4.06
CA LEU A 7 -9.44 -6.57 -3.68
C LEU A 7 -9.76 -7.52 -4.84
N GLU A 8 -10.85 -7.26 -5.57
CA GLU A 8 -11.20 -8.03 -6.76
C GLU A 8 -10.11 -7.91 -7.83
N ALA A 9 -9.49 -6.74 -7.98
CA ALA A 9 -8.36 -6.53 -8.89
C ALA A 9 -7.13 -7.37 -8.51
N ILE A 10 -6.75 -7.38 -7.22
CA ILE A 10 -5.64 -8.21 -6.72
C ILE A 10 -5.93 -9.69 -6.98
N ARG A 11 -7.15 -10.15 -6.67
CA ARG A 11 -7.53 -11.55 -6.89
C ARG A 11 -7.41 -11.96 -8.36
N LYS A 12 -7.91 -11.13 -9.28
CA LYS A 12 -7.78 -11.35 -10.73
C LYS A 12 -6.33 -11.37 -11.18
N PHE A 13 -5.50 -10.46 -10.66
CA PHE A 13 -4.08 -10.44 -10.94
C PHE A 13 -3.39 -11.74 -10.49
N CYS A 14 -3.64 -12.19 -9.26
CA CYS A 14 -3.07 -13.44 -8.77
C CYS A 14 -3.52 -14.65 -9.59
N LEU A 15 -4.77 -14.69 -10.06
CA LEU A 15 -5.23 -15.73 -10.99
C LEU A 15 -4.42 -15.71 -12.28
N GLN A 16 -4.27 -14.56 -12.93
CA GLN A 16 -3.47 -14.46 -14.16
C GLN A 16 -2.01 -14.87 -13.94
N CYS A 17 -1.39 -14.40 -12.85
CA CYS A 17 -0.03 -14.76 -12.47
C CYS A 17 0.16 -16.27 -12.29
N GLN A 18 -0.86 -16.99 -11.79
CA GLN A 18 -0.83 -18.44 -11.57
C GLN A 18 -1.50 -19.25 -12.69
N GLY A 19 -1.58 -18.69 -13.91
CA GLY A 19 -2.10 -19.40 -15.08
C GLY A 19 -3.61 -19.62 -15.09
N GLY A 20 -4.37 -18.86 -14.32
CA GLY A 20 -5.83 -18.96 -14.20
C GLY A 20 -6.32 -20.01 -13.19
N VAL A 21 -5.42 -20.75 -12.56
CA VAL A 21 -5.76 -21.84 -11.64
C VAL A 21 -5.91 -21.31 -10.21
N SER A 22 -7.10 -21.49 -9.62
CA SER A 22 -7.39 -21.00 -8.26
C SER A 22 -6.58 -21.72 -7.18
N ALA A 23 -6.35 -23.04 -7.32
CA ALA A 23 -5.55 -23.85 -6.40
C ALA A 23 -4.11 -23.32 -6.28
N ASN A 24 -3.48 -23.02 -7.41
CA ASN A 24 -2.13 -22.44 -7.46
C ASN A 24 -2.03 -21.10 -6.72
N VAL A 25 -3.10 -20.29 -6.70
CA VAL A 25 -3.10 -19.05 -5.90
C VAL A 25 -3.14 -19.35 -4.40
N THR A 26 -3.90 -20.35 -4.00
CA THR A 26 -3.96 -20.81 -2.60
C THR A 26 -2.58 -21.32 -2.15
N GLU A 27 -1.96 -22.14 -2.99
CA GLU A 27 -0.68 -22.84 -2.76
C GLU A 27 0.56 -22.01 -3.09
N CYS A 28 0.40 -20.79 -3.60
CA CYS A 28 1.51 -19.89 -3.91
C CYS A 28 2.41 -19.71 -2.68
N GLN A 29 3.71 -19.97 -2.84
CA GLN A 29 4.68 -19.95 -1.73
C GLN A 29 5.42 -18.61 -1.62
N TYR A 30 5.19 -17.66 -2.53
CA TYR A 30 5.90 -16.38 -2.55
C TYR A 30 5.32 -15.41 -1.51
N THR A 31 5.67 -15.63 -0.24
CA THR A 31 5.18 -14.85 0.92
C THR A 31 5.67 -13.40 0.94
N ALA A 32 6.81 -13.13 0.30
CA ALA A 32 7.35 -11.77 0.17
C ALA A 32 6.58 -10.91 -0.85
N CYS A 33 5.76 -11.53 -1.72
CA CYS A 33 4.91 -10.78 -2.65
C CYS A 33 4.00 -9.83 -1.88
N PRO A 34 3.95 -8.52 -2.23
CA PRO A 34 3.02 -7.59 -1.62
C PRO A 34 1.56 -8.07 -1.64
N PHE A 35 1.15 -8.79 -2.71
CA PHE A 35 -0.21 -9.32 -2.83
C PHE A 35 -0.50 -10.57 -2.00
N TYR A 36 0.51 -11.21 -1.40
CA TYR A 36 0.36 -12.52 -0.75
C TYR A 36 -0.80 -12.55 0.26
N ALA A 37 -0.90 -11.53 1.11
CA ALA A 37 -1.94 -11.43 2.15
C ALA A 37 -3.35 -11.19 1.56
N TYR A 38 -3.44 -10.63 0.36
CA TYR A 38 -4.69 -10.26 -0.32
C TYR A 38 -5.06 -11.18 -1.48
N ARG A 39 -4.24 -12.20 -1.78
CA ARG A 39 -4.34 -13.04 -2.99
C ARG A 39 -5.67 -13.77 -3.13
N MET A 40 -6.35 -14.02 -2.01
CA MET A 40 -7.67 -14.65 -1.95
C MET A 40 -8.83 -13.68 -2.19
N GLY A 41 -8.56 -12.38 -2.35
CA GLY A 41 -9.60 -11.36 -2.61
C GLY A 41 -10.44 -11.02 -1.38
N VAL A 42 -10.00 -11.42 -0.19
CA VAL A 42 -10.70 -11.19 1.08
C VAL A 42 -9.99 -10.11 1.88
N ALA A 43 -10.76 -9.42 2.72
CA ALA A 43 -10.20 -8.47 3.65
C ALA A 43 -9.46 -9.19 4.79
N LEU A 44 -8.34 -8.62 5.22
CA LEU A 44 -7.58 -9.11 6.36
C LEU A 44 -8.42 -9.04 7.65
N PRO A 45 -8.45 -10.11 8.47
CA PRO A 45 -9.30 -10.20 9.65
C PRO A 45 -8.83 -9.31 10.81
N ALA A 46 -7.55 -8.95 10.87
CA ALA A 46 -6.99 -8.08 11.90
C ALA A 46 -6.01 -7.08 11.27
N GLY A 47 -6.23 -5.78 11.54
CA GLY A 47 -5.33 -4.70 11.14
C GLY A 47 -5.89 -3.71 10.11
N LYS A 48 -5.09 -2.71 9.76
CA LYS A 48 -5.46 -1.68 8.79
C LYS A 48 -5.41 -2.28 7.38
N HIS A 49 -6.57 -2.50 6.79
CA HIS A 49 -6.75 -2.97 5.42
C HIS A 49 -6.31 -1.90 4.39
N ARG A 50 -5.26 -2.15 3.61
CA ARG A 50 -4.68 -1.13 2.69
C ARG A 50 -4.34 -1.66 1.28
N PRO A 51 -5.31 -2.23 0.55
CA PRO A 51 -5.08 -2.87 -0.75
C PRO A 51 -4.51 -1.91 -1.79
N LEU A 52 -4.94 -0.64 -1.78
CA LEU A 52 -4.40 0.38 -2.67
C LEU A 52 -2.91 0.65 -2.42
N LYS A 53 -2.46 0.66 -1.14
CA LYS A 53 -1.04 0.81 -0.82
C LYS A 53 -0.27 -0.41 -1.31
N THR A 54 -0.81 -1.60 -1.08
CA THR A 54 -0.23 -2.85 -1.56
C THR A 54 -0.05 -2.87 -3.08
N ILE A 55 -1.07 -2.45 -3.84
CA ILE A 55 -0.99 -2.36 -5.31
C ILE A 55 0.11 -1.39 -5.72
N ARG A 56 0.19 -0.21 -5.10
CA ARG A 56 1.27 0.74 -5.40
C ARG A 56 2.64 0.14 -5.12
N THR A 57 2.83 -0.52 -3.97
CA THR A 57 4.09 -1.20 -3.62
C THR A 57 4.45 -2.27 -4.65
N TYR A 58 3.51 -3.14 -5.03
CA TYR A 58 3.77 -4.15 -6.06
C TYR A 58 4.19 -3.51 -7.40
N CYS A 59 3.47 -2.47 -7.83
CA CYS A 59 3.78 -1.82 -9.10
C CYS A 59 5.16 -1.15 -9.11
N VAL A 60 5.61 -0.60 -7.97
CA VAL A 60 6.93 0.02 -7.87
C VAL A 60 8.01 -1.05 -7.74
N GLU A 61 7.94 -1.86 -6.70
CA GLU A 61 9.03 -2.72 -6.27
C GLU A 61 9.19 -3.94 -7.19
N GLU A 62 8.08 -4.60 -7.55
CA GLU A 62 8.13 -5.85 -8.32
C GLU A 62 8.00 -5.59 -9.83
N CYS A 63 7.01 -4.78 -10.24
CA CYS A 63 6.71 -4.61 -11.67
C CYS A 63 7.68 -3.64 -12.38
N GLN A 64 8.14 -2.59 -11.69
CA GLN A 64 9.02 -1.56 -12.27
C GLN A 64 10.41 -1.52 -11.61
N ALA A 65 10.78 -2.59 -10.88
CA ALA A 65 12.09 -2.77 -10.25
C ALA A 65 12.56 -1.55 -9.42
N GLY A 66 11.65 -0.98 -8.63
CA GLY A 66 11.89 0.18 -7.78
C GLY A 66 11.70 1.54 -8.48
N ASN A 67 11.46 1.59 -9.79
CA ASN A 67 11.31 2.84 -10.51
C ASN A 67 9.88 3.40 -10.42
N GLN A 68 9.70 4.34 -9.49
CA GLN A 68 8.40 4.95 -9.23
C GLN A 68 7.81 5.71 -10.43
N GLY A 69 8.66 6.37 -11.24
CA GLY A 69 8.24 7.16 -12.40
C GLY A 69 7.74 6.30 -13.55
N GLN A 70 8.31 5.12 -13.74
CA GLN A 70 7.88 4.17 -14.78
C GLN A 70 6.50 3.56 -14.52
N VAL A 71 5.96 3.69 -13.30
CA VAL A 71 4.59 3.24 -13.04
C VAL A 71 3.56 4.16 -13.69
N ASP A 72 3.88 5.45 -13.89
CA ASP A 72 2.96 6.39 -14.53
C ASP A 72 2.76 6.00 -16.01
N ASP A 73 3.86 5.72 -16.71
CA ASP A 73 3.90 5.35 -18.13
C ASP A 73 3.74 3.84 -18.39
N CYS A 74 3.51 3.04 -17.33
CA CYS A 74 3.25 1.62 -17.46
C CYS A 74 2.09 1.38 -18.44
N GLN A 75 2.26 0.46 -19.39
CA GLN A 75 1.27 0.12 -20.42
C GLN A 75 0.47 -1.15 -20.06
N GLY A 76 0.24 -1.36 -18.77
CA GLY A 76 -0.40 -2.58 -18.27
C GLY A 76 -1.83 -2.77 -18.80
N ASP A 77 -2.53 -1.73 -19.23
CA ASP A 77 -3.83 -1.80 -19.87
C ASP A 77 -3.82 -2.37 -21.30
N THR A 78 -2.67 -2.26 -21.99
CA THR A 78 -2.49 -2.64 -23.40
C THR A 78 -1.52 -3.80 -23.58
N ALA A 79 -1.13 -4.48 -22.50
CA ALA A 79 -0.20 -5.59 -22.54
C ALA A 79 -0.68 -6.74 -23.45
N ALA A 80 0.25 -7.33 -24.21
CA ALA A 80 -0.05 -8.40 -25.17
C ALA A 80 -0.66 -9.66 -24.53
N ALA A 81 -0.33 -9.93 -23.26
CA ALA A 81 -0.88 -11.04 -22.49
C ALA A 81 -2.29 -10.76 -21.91
N GLY A 82 -2.90 -9.62 -22.27
CA GLY A 82 -4.16 -9.14 -21.71
C GLY A 82 -3.94 -8.04 -20.67
N SER A 83 -4.99 -7.23 -20.44
CA SER A 83 -4.91 -6.09 -19.55
C SER A 83 -4.66 -6.50 -18.10
N CYS A 84 -3.74 -5.78 -17.45
CA CYS A 84 -3.34 -5.94 -16.06
C CYS A 84 -4.50 -5.51 -15.13
N PRO A 85 -5.06 -6.41 -14.31
CA PRO A 85 -6.24 -6.13 -13.50
C PRO A 85 -6.05 -5.03 -12.45
N VAL A 86 -4.82 -4.83 -11.99
CA VAL A 86 -4.47 -3.80 -10.98
C VAL A 86 -4.07 -2.47 -11.60
N PHE A 87 -4.01 -2.36 -12.93
CA PHE A 87 -3.56 -1.18 -13.66
C PHE A 87 -4.26 0.11 -13.22
N LEU A 88 -5.58 0.08 -13.06
CA LEU A 88 -6.38 1.24 -12.66
C LEU A 88 -6.08 1.73 -11.23
N PHE A 89 -5.46 0.88 -10.41
CA PHE A 89 -5.14 1.14 -9.02
C PHE A 89 -3.64 1.36 -8.78
N ARG A 90 -2.80 1.26 -9.82
CA ARG A 90 -1.33 1.32 -9.74
C ARG A 90 -0.78 2.57 -9.04
N MET A 91 -1.56 3.64 -9.08
CA MET A 91 -1.28 4.93 -8.43
C MET A 91 -1.61 4.97 -6.93
N GLY A 92 -2.06 3.84 -6.35
CA GLY A 92 -2.52 3.79 -4.95
C GLY A 92 -3.79 4.60 -4.70
N ARG A 93 -4.57 4.89 -5.75
CA ARG A 93 -5.82 5.67 -5.69
C ARG A 93 -6.96 4.80 -6.21
N ASN A 94 -8.13 4.96 -5.61
CA ASN A 94 -9.34 4.29 -6.09
C ASN A 94 -10.01 5.16 -7.17
N PRO A 95 -10.08 4.73 -8.43
CA PRO A 95 -10.76 5.47 -9.51
C PRO A 95 -12.28 5.54 -9.30
N ASN A 96 -12.85 4.69 -8.45
CA ASN A 96 -14.29 4.61 -8.24
C ASN A 96 -14.83 5.62 -7.22
N ILE A 97 -13.96 6.36 -6.53
CA ILE A 97 -14.35 7.35 -5.51
C ILE A 97 -14.16 8.77 -6.07
N THR A 98 -15.25 9.54 -6.10
CA THR A 98 -15.24 10.94 -6.54
C THR A 98 -14.52 11.85 -5.52
N LYS A 99 -14.08 13.04 -5.97
CA LYS A 99 -13.45 14.04 -5.10
C LYS A 99 -14.37 14.44 -3.94
N GLU A 100 -15.64 14.73 -4.25
CA GLU A 100 -16.68 15.08 -3.28
C GLU A 100 -16.88 13.97 -2.23
N HIS A 101 -16.96 12.71 -2.67
CA HIS A 101 -17.12 11.59 -1.74
C HIS A 101 -15.89 11.44 -0.83
N ARG A 102 -14.67 11.64 -1.36
CA ARG A 102 -13.43 11.63 -0.55
C ARG A 102 -13.44 12.74 0.50
N GLU A 103 -13.93 13.92 0.15
CA GLU A 103 -14.07 15.04 1.08
C GLU A 103 -15.10 14.74 2.16
N LYS A 104 -16.28 14.24 1.80
CA LYS A 104 -17.29 13.78 2.75
C LYS A 104 -16.75 12.75 3.75
N LEU A 105 -15.96 11.79 3.29
CA LEU A 105 -15.31 10.80 4.16
C LEU A 105 -14.26 11.44 5.09
N ARG A 106 -13.49 12.43 4.61
CA ARG A 106 -12.54 13.20 5.44
C ARG A 106 -13.28 13.98 6.52
N THR A 107 -14.30 14.75 6.16
CA THR A 107 -15.13 15.51 7.11
C THR A 107 -15.75 14.60 8.15
N ALA A 108 -16.28 13.44 7.76
CA ALA A 108 -16.82 12.45 8.69
C ALA A 108 -15.76 11.79 9.59
N ALA A 109 -14.51 11.68 9.12
CA ALA A 109 -13.41 11.21 9.95
C ALA A 109 -13.01 12.26 11.00
N PHE A 110 -12.94 13.55 10.62
CA PHE A 110 -12.70 14.65 11.56
C PHE A 110 -13.77 14.73 12.64
N ARG A 111 -15.06 14.68 12.27
CA ARG A 111 -16.17 14.68 13.24
C ARG A 111 -16.07 13.52 14.24
N ARG A 112 -15.74 12.31 13.76
CA ARG A 112 -15.51 11.14 14.63
C ARG A 112 -14.33 11.30 15.58
N MET A 113 -13.32 12.11 15.24
CA MET A 113 -12.21 12.43 16.15
C MET A 113 -12.65 13.43 17.24
N GLU A 114 -13.52 14.38 16.91
CA GLU A 114 -14.09 15.35 17.86
C GLU A 114 -15.03 14.66 18.86
N ASP A 115 -15.91 13.78 18.36
CA ASP A 115 -16.85 12.99 19.16
C ASP A 115 -16.14 11.94 20.05
N GLY A 116 -14.90 11.58 19.72
CA GLY A 116 -14.07 10.61 20.44
C GLY A 116 -13.21 11.20 21.57
N SER A 117 -13.49 12.44 22.02
CA SER A 117 -12.71 13.13 23.05
C SER A 117 -12.85 12.51 24.46
N MET A 118 -12.05 11.47 24.72
CA MET A 118 -11.21 11.44 25.91
C MET A 118 -9.74 11.58 25.46
N GLY A 119 -9.12 12.71 25.78
CA GLY A 119 -7.67 12.75 26.10
C GLY A 119 -6.68 13.38 25.12
N LEU A 120 -6.92 14.57 24.56
CA LEU A 120 -5.86 15.40 23.94
C LEU A 120 -5.14 16.34 24.95
N ALA A 121 -5.31 16.13 26.26
CA ALA A 121 -4.64 16.97 27.27
C ALA A 121 -3.22 16.50 27.67
N SER A 122 -2.75 15.34 27.22
CA SER A 122 -1.47 14.77 27.71
C SER A 122 -0.23 15.07 26.85
N VAL A 123 -0.41 15.56 25.62
CA VAL A 123 0.72 15.68 24.65
C VAL A 123 1.47 17.01 24.76
N LEU A 124 0.87 18.06 25.33
CA LEU A 124 1.47 19.40 25.32
C LEU A 124 2.47 19.69 26.46
N SER A 125 2.67 18.78 27.42
CA SER A 125 3.54 19.05 28.59
C SER A 125 5.01 18.64 28.44
N ARG A 126 5.44 18.07 27.30
CA ARG A 126 6.82 17.52 27.15
C ARG A 126 7.77 18.35 26.28
N ALA A 127 7.42 19.56 25.87
CA ALA A 127 8.22 20.36 24.95
C ALA A 127 9.23 21.34 25.62
N ASN A 128 9.43 21.30 26.94
CA ASN A 128 10.39 22.17 27.64
C ASN A 128 11.49 21.37 28.36
N GLY A 129 12.30 20.64 27.60
CA GLY A 129 13.60 20.12 28.08
C GLY A 129 14.74 20.83 27.33
N PRO A 130 15.79 21.31 28.00
CA PRO A 130 16.90 21.99 27.34
C PRO A 130 17.69 21.02 26.44
N PHE A 131 17.93 21.47 25.20
CA PHE A 131 18.67 20.76 24.17
C PHE A 131 20.17 20.79 24.48
N GLN A 132 20.80 19.62 24.66
CA GLN A 132 22.28 19.49 24.70
C GLN A 132 22.75 18.81 23.40
N PRO A 133 23.71 19.41 22.66
CA PRO A 133 24.27 18.78 21.47
C PRO A 133 25.26 17.66 21.83
N ALA A 134 25.11 16.51 21.17
CA ALA A 134 25.98 15.35 21.35
C ALA A 134 27.24 15.46 20.47
N GLU A 135 28.41 15.42 21.10
CA GLU A 135 29.71 15.29 20.45
C GLU A 135 29.92 13.82 20.03
N SER A 136 30.23 13.58 18.75
CA SER A 136 30.48 12.22 18.22
C SER A 136 31.93 12.10 17.80
N SER A 137 32.72 11.52 18.70
CA SER A 137 34.12 11.12 18.55
C SER A 137 34.27 10.00 17.51
N LYS A 138 35.06 10.29 16.47
CA LYS A 138 35.43 9.39 15.37
C LYS A 138 36.42 8.34 15.88
N SER A 139 36.07 7.05 15.83
CA SER A 139 36.99 5.94 16.10
C SER A 139 37.69 5.48 14.80
N PRO A 140 39.01 5.18 14.78
CA PRO A 140 39.69 4.67 13.59
C PRO A 140 39.39 3.18 13.36
N ARG A 141 39.26 2.78 12.10
CA ARG A 141 39.20 1.37 11.69
C ARG A 141 40.61 0.77 11.65
N PRO A 142 40.83 -0.50 11.99
CA PRO A 142 42.13 -1.16 11.83
C PRO A 142 42.37 -1.59 10.37
N ASP A 143 43.63 -1.45 9.95
CA ASP A 143 44.21 -1.99 8.71
C ASP A 143 44.19 -3.52 8.69
N VAL A 144 43.84 -4.10 7.54
CA VAL A 144 44.00 -5.53 7.25
C VAL A 144 45.06 -5.64 6.16
N GLY A 145 46.18 -6.29 6.50
CA GLY A 145 47.27 -6.65 5.58
C GLY A 145 47.00 -7.91 4.79
#